data_AF-A0A955HAW4-F1
#
_entry.id   AF-A0A955HAW4-F1
#
_cell.length_a   1.000
_cell.length_b   1.000
_cell.length_c   1.000
_cell.angle_alpha   90.00
_cell.angle_beta   90.00
_cell.angle_gamma   90.00
#
_symmetry.space_group_name_H-M   'P 1'
#
loop_
_entity.id
_entity.type
_entity.pdbx_description
1 polymer ?
#
loop_
_entity_poly.entity_id
_entity_poly.type
_entity_poly.pdbx_seq_one_letter_code
_entity_poly.pdbx_strand_id
1 'polypeptide(L)'
;MSETQINNNEGQAESSNTNLDDANEVLIKEKRVYNYKKIFSIILVGVLLLVASLLVVGLLMKDDSVPEEIVPLMSFEGLNETGHLTSERQEQEIYNQELYQEIHLVLTGKSSEELGRFYAQRATGLTLYFLEQGDCGLACQQEWVPFTNDTEVSLGKLKTIQNTEGSYQYSWDNRLLYLFSGDEKPGDVNGLDSEYGFSVLKIEQF
;
A
#
# COMPACT_ATOMS: atom_id res chain seq x y z
N MET A 1 -43.20 -13.84 -55.85
CA MET A 1 -41.95 -14.35 -56.46
C MET A 1 -40.80 -13.64 -55.76
N SER A 2 -39.86 -14.26 -55.07
CA SER A 2 -39.55 -15.67 -54.82
C SER A 2 -38.67 -15.70 -53.56
N GLU A 3 -38.82 -16.76 -52.78
CA GLU A 3 -37.97 -17.14 -51.65
C GLU A 3 -36.53 -17.41 -52.11
N THR A 4 -35.56 -17.31 -51.19
CA THR A 4 -34.45 -18.27 -51.14
C THR A 4 -33.97 -18.43 -49.70
N GLN A 5 -34.17 -19.64 -49.20
CA GLN A 5 -33.60 -20.21 -47.98
C GLN A 5 -32.14 -20.63 -48.25
N ILE A 6 -31.24 -20.48 -47.28
CA ILE A 6 -29.96 -21.20 -47.25
C ILE A 6 -29.85 -21.87 -45.88
N ASN A 7 -30.11 -23.18 -45.88
CA ASN A 7 -29.67 -24.11 -44.85
C ASN A 7 -28.23 -24.51 -45.15
N ASN A 8 -27.40 -24.71 -44.12
CA ASN A 8 -26.33 -25.71 -44.14
C ASN A 8 -25.98 -26.11 -42.69
N ASN A 9 -26.16 -27.39 -42.39
CA ASN A 9 -25.71 -28.09 -41.20
C ASN A 9 -24.27 -28.60 -41.43
N GLU A 10 -23.36 -28.30 -40.50
CA GLU A 10 -22.15 -29.07 -40.18
C GLU A 10 -21.98 -28.88 -38.66
N GLY A 11 -21.81 -29.86 -37.78
CA GLY A 11 -21.16 -31.16 -37.88
C GLY A 11 -20.36 -31.30 -36.57
N GLN A 12 -20.89 -32.05 -35.60
CA GLN A 12 -20.28 -32.31 -34.30
C GLN A 12 -18.87 -32.92 -34.44
N ALA A 13 -17.91 -32.33 -33.73
CA ALA A 13 -16.63 -32.95 -33.39
C ALA A 13 -16.35 -32.72 -31.89
N GLU A 14 -17.00 -33.53 -31.06
CA GLU A 14 -16.64 -33.69 -29.65
C GLU A 14 -15.72 -34.91 -29.55
N SER A 15 -14.41 -34.70 -29.39
CA SER A 15 -13.49 -35.77 -29.02
C SER A 15 -12.53 -35.32 -27.92
N SER A 16 -12.71 -35.94 -26.75
CA SER A 16 -11.64 -36.46 -25.88
C SER A 16 -10.57 -35.48 -25.39
N ASN A 17 -10.87 -34.70 -24.34
CA ASN A 17 -9.85 -34.07 -23.47
C ASN A 17 -10.05 -34.35 -21.97
N THR A 18 -11.10 -35.06 -21.56
CA THR A 18 -11.50 -35.13 -20.14
C THR A 18 -10.65 -36.03 -19.24
N ASN A 19 -9.63 -36.72 -19.75
CA ASN A 19 -8.89 -37.72 -18.96
C ASN A 19 -7.47 -37.27 -18.53
N LEU A 20 -6.92 -36.21 -19.13
CA LEU A 20 -5.62 -35.64 -18.76
C LEU A 20 -5.73 -34.54 -17.70
N ASP A 21 -6.86 -33.85 -17.67
CA ASP A 21 -7.11 -32.75 -16.73
C ASP A 21 -7.39 -33.27 -15.31
N ASP A 22 -8.12 -34.39 -15.18
CA ASP A 22 -8.45 -35.00 -13.89
C ASP A 22 -7.22 -35.56 -13.15
N ALA A 23 -6.26 -36.17 -13.87
CA ALA A 23 -5.03 -36.69 -13.28
C ALA A 23 -4.10 -35.56 -12.78
N ASN A 24 -4.06 -34.44 -13.49
CA ASN A 24 -3.31 -33.26 -13.07
C ASN A 24 -3.94 -32.60 -11.83
N GLU A 25 -5.27 -32.56 -11.72
CA GLU A 25 -5.94 -31.99 -10.56
C GLU A 25 -5.69 -32.79 -9.27
N VAL A 26 -5.66 -34.13 -9.36
CA VAL A 26 -5.35 -35.02 -8.23
C VAL A 26 -3.89 -34.85 -7.76
N LEU A 27 -2.93 -34.81 -8.68
CA LEU A 27 -1.51 -34.60 -8.36
C LEU A 27 -1.25 -33.21 -7.73
N ILE A 28 -1.96 -32.17 -8.16
CA ILE A 28 -1.86 -30.82 -7.58
C ILE A 28 -2.47 -30.79 -6.17
N LYS A 29 -3.57 -31.52 -5.92
CA LYS A 29 -4.16 -31.63 -4.58
C LYS A 29 -3.23 -32.36 -3.60
N GLU A 30 -2.61 -33.47 -4.00
CA GLU A 30 -1.68 -34.20 -3.13
C GLU A 30 -0.41 -33.40 -2.79
N LYS A 31 0.20 -32.72 -3.78
CA LYS A 31 1.37 -31.86 -3.53
C LYS A 31 1.05 -30.69 -2.59
N ARG A 32 -0.15 -30.11 -2.67
CA ARG A 32 -0.59 -29.03 -1.76
C ARG A 32 -0.73 -29.52 -0.31
N VAL A 33 -1.27 -30.72 -0.09
CA VAL A 33 -1.42 -31.30 1.25
C VAL A 33 -0.05 -31.60 1.88
N TYR A 34 0.92 -32.12 1.10
CA TYR A 34 2.29 -32.35 1.59
C TYR A 34 2.99 -31.04 1.98
N ASN A 35 2.89 -30.01 1.15
CA ASN A 35 3.50 -28.71 1.45
C ASN A 35 2.86 -28.05 2.68
N TYR A 36 1.54 -28.17 2.86
CA TYR A 36 0.86 -27.64 4.04
C TYR A 36 1.30 -28.33 5.33
N LYS A 37 1.43 -29.67 5.33
CA LYS A 37 1.95 -30.41 6.51
C LYS A 37 3.38 -30.02 6.86
N LYS A 38 4.24 -29.79 5.86
CA LYS A 38 5.63 -29.38 6.08
C LYS A 38 5.72 -27.95 6.64
N ILE A 39 4.94 -27.02 6.10
CA ILE A 39 4.86 -25.63 6.59
C ILE A 39 4.30 -25.59 8.01
N PHE A 40 3.22 -26.31 8.29
CA PHE A 40 2.63 -26.38 9.62
C PHE A 40 3.60 -26.96 10.66
N SER A 41 4.39 -27.98 10.28
CA SER A 41 5.44 -28.53 11.15
C SER A 41 6.55 -27.52 11.46
N ILE A 42 6.97 -26.70 10.49
CA ILE A 42 8.01 -25.67 10.71
C ILE A 42 7.49 -24.56 11.62
N ILE A 43 6.26 -24.11 11.39
CA ILE A 43 5.61 -23.09 12.23
C ILE A 43 5.44 -23.59 13.66
N LEU A 44 4.97 -24.84 13.84
CA LEU A 44 4.78 -25.42 15.16
C LEU A 44 6.12 -25.54 15.94
N VAL A 45 7.19 -25.96 15.27
CA VAL A 45 8.53 -26.01 15.88
C VAL A 45 9.03 -24.61 16.23
N GLY A 46 8.82 -23.62 15.35
CA GLY A 46 9.18 -22.23 15.61
C GLY A 46 8.44 -21.63 16.81
N VAL A 47 7.14 -21.87 16.93
CA VAL A 47 6.32 -21.44 18.08
C VAL A 47 6.78 -22.11 19.37
N LEU A 48 7.07 -23.42 19.34
CA LEU A 48 7.59 -24.13 20.51
C LEU A 48 8.96 -23.61 20.95
N LEU A 49 9.85 -23.25 20.02
CA LEU A 49 11.14 -22.64 20.34
C LEU A 49 11.01 -21.23 20.92
N LEU A 50 10.06 -20.43 20.42
CA LEU A 50 9.74 -19.11 20.97
C LEU A 50 9.19 -19.21 22.40
N VAL A 51 8.23 -20.12 22.62
CA VAL A 51 7.66 -20.35 23.96
C VAL A 51 8.72 -20.87 24.93
N ALA A 52 9.60 -21.78 24.50
CA ALA A 52 10.71 -22.25 25.32
C ALA A 52 11.70 -21.11 25.65
N SER A 53 11.99 -20.23 24.70
CA SER A 53 12.87 -19.07 24.94
C SER A 53 12.25 -18.09 25.94
N LEU A 54 10.95 -17.83 25.85
CA LEU A 54 10.23 -17.00 26.81
C LEU A 54 10.16 -17.63 28.21
N LEU A 55 9.99 -18.95 28.30
CA LEU A 55 10.04 -19.67 29.58
C LEU A 55 11.43 -19.62 30.22
N VAL A 56 12.51 -19.71 29.43
CA VAL A 56 13.89 -19.58 29.94
C VAL A 56 14.14 -18.15 30.45
N VAL A 57 13.67 -17.12 29.74
CA VAL A 57 13.74 -15.73 30.20
C VAL A 57 12.93 -15.54 31.49
N GLY A 58 11.73 -16.11 31.58
CA GLY A 58 10.90 -16.04 32.79
C GLY A 58 11.52 -16.77 34.00
N LEU A 59 12.25 -17.86 33.78
CA LEU A 59 12.97 -18.57 34.85
C LEU A 59 14.26 -17.87 35.27
N LEU A 60 14.91 -17.13 34.35
CA LEU A 60 16.09 -16.30 34.65
C LEU A 60 15.74 -15.00 35.39
N MET A 61 14.49 -14.56 35.36
CA MET A 61 14.00 -13.35 36.04
C MET A 61 13.49 -13.62 37.47
N LYS A 62 14.03 -14.63 38.16
CA LYS A 62 13.73 -14.89 39.57
C LYS A 62 14.89 -14.44 40.45
N ASP A 63 15.14 -13.15 40.44
CA ASP A 63 15.96 -12.49 41.46
C ASP A 63 15.08 -11.42 42.12
N ASP A 64 14.78 -11.63 43.40
CA ASP A 64 13.91 -10.81 44.23
C ASP A 64 14.63 -9.51 44.60
N SER A 65 14.72 -8.56 43.66
CA SER A 65 15.05 -7.16 43.95
C SER A 65 14.79 -6.26 42.73
N VAL A 66 13.51 -6.00 42.42
CA VAL A 66 13.16 -4.84 41.58
C VAL A 66 12.76 -3.71 42.51
N PRO A 67 13.52 -2.60 42.57
CA PRO A 67 13.11 -1.43 43.33
C PRO A 67 11.82 -0.86 42.73
N GLU A 68 10.85 -0.51 43.58
CA GLU A 68 9.64 0.23 43.24
C GLU A 68 9.96 1.67 42.79
N GLU A 69 10.68 1.84 41.70
CA GLU A 69 10.76 3.14 41.06
C GLU A 69 11.12 2.98 39.59
N ILE A 70 10.39 3.72 38.76
CA ILE A 70 10.51 3.81 37.30
C ILE A 70 9.84 2.65 36.54
N VAL A 71 8.52 2.54 36.70
CA VAL A 71 7.68 2.32 35.51
C VAL A 71 7.76 3.64 34.72
N PRO A 72 8.37 3.69 33.52
CA PRO A 72 8.21 4.87 32.70
C PRO A 72 6.72 4.97 32.37
N LEU A 73 6.16 6.17 32.59
CA LEU A 73 4.87 6.65 32.11
C LEU A 73 4.76 6.43 30.59
N MET A 74 4.52 5.20 30.15
CA MET A 74 3.66 4.97 29.01
C MET A 74 2.25 5.01 29.57
N SER A 75 1.71 6.22 29.62
CA SER A 75 0.28 6.42 29.73
C SER A 75 -0.34 5.72 28.51
N PHE A 76 -0.70 4.44 28.64
CA PHE A 76 -1.61 3.79 27.71
C PHE A 76 -3.01 4.35 27.98
N GLU A 77 -3.18 5.64 27.72
CA GLU A 77 -4.48 6.30 27.65
C GLU A 77 -5.29 5.58 26.57
N GLY A 78 -6.27 4.76 26.98
CA GLY A 78 -7.27 4.18 26.08
C GLY A 78 -7.40 2.65 26.09
N LEU A 79 -6.83 1.94 27.07
CA LEU A 79 -7.31 0.60 27.43
C LEU A 79 -8.26 0.73 28.61
N ASN A 80 -9.42 0.06 28.55
CA ASN A 80 -10.30 -0.06 29.70
C ASN A 80 -9.70 -1.06 30.73
N GLU A 81 -10.33 -1.20 31.89
CA GLU A 81 -9.86 -2.08 32.97
C GLU A 81 -9.74 -3.56 32.57
N THR A 82 -10.35 -3.97 31.45
CA THR A 82 -10.27 -5.33 30.91
C THR A 82 -9.24 -5.48 29.78
N GLY A 83 -8.44 -4.45 29.51
CA GLY A 83 -7.41 -4.46 28.46
C GLY A 83 -7.97 -4.35 27.05
N HIS A 84 -9.24 -3.98 26.90
CA HIS A 84 -9.87 -3.75 25.61
C HIS A 84 -9.74 -2.26 25.24
N LEU A 85 -9.47 -1.98 23.97
CA LEU A 85 -9.52 -0.62 23.43
C LEU A 85 -10.89 -0.01 23.72
N THR A 86 -10.93 1.24 24.13
CA THR A 86 -12.21 1.96 24.27
C THR A 86 -12.93 1.97 22.91
N SER A 87 -14.26 1.99 22.92
CA SER A 87 -15.05 2.05 21.68
C SER A 87 -14.63 3.21 20.79
N GLU A 88 -14.34 4.37 21.37
CA GLU A 88 -13.85 5.57 20.68
C GLU A 88 -12.48 5.35 20.01
N ARG A 89 -11.57 4.60 20.66
CA ARG A 89 -10.25 4.30 20.07
C ARG A 89 -10.35 3.25 18.96
N GLN A 90 -11.23 2.27 19.11
CA GLN A 90 -11.51 1.30 18.04
C GLN A 90 -12.10 1.98 16.81
N GLU A 91 -13.05 2.90 17.00
CA GLU A 91 -13.61 3.71 15.92
C GLU A 91 -12.54 4.56 15.24
N GLN A 92 -11.64 5.19 16.01
CA GLN A 92 -10.53 5.96 15.45
C GLN A 92 -9.53 5.09 14.68
N GLU A 93 -9.24 3.88 15.16
CA GLU A 93 -8.35 2.92 14.46
C GLU A 93 -8.96 2.45 13.14
N ILE A 94 -10.26 2.16 13.11
CA ILE A 94 -10.99 1.81 11.89
C ILE A 94 -10.95 2.97 10.90
N TYR A 95 -11.27 4.19 11.35
CA TYR A 95 -11.20 5.39 10.51
C TYR A 95 -9.80 5.60 9.91
N ASN A 96 -8.75 5.46 10.73
CA ASN A 96 -7.38 5.57 10.25
C ASN A 96 -7.06 4.48 9.22
N GLN A 97 -7.51 3.24 9.43
CA GLN A 97 -7.30 2.14 8.49
C GLN A 97 -7.99 2.39 7.14
N GLU A 98 -9.25 2.82 7.14
CA GLU A 98 -9.99 3.17 5.92
C GLU A 98 -9.31 4.31 5.16
N LEU A 99 -8.89 5.35 5.89
CA LEU A 99 -8.14 6.47 5.33
C LEU A 99 -6.84 6.03 4.65
N TYR A 100 -6.08 5.12 5.26
CA TYR A 100 -4.87 4.56 4.66
C TYR A 100 -5.16 3.78 3.38
N GLN A 101 -6.25 3.02 3.33
CA GLN A 101 -6.64 2.30 2.11
C GLN A 101 -6.97 3.28 0.98
N GLU A 102 -7.71 4.35 1.27
CA GLU A 102 -8.07 5.36 0.26
C GLU A 102 -6.86 6.14 -0.24
N ILE A 103 -5.96 6.57 0.64
CA ILE A 103 -4.69 7.18 0.23
C ILE A 103 -3.90 6.20 -0.64
N HIS A 104 -3.88 4.92 -0.28
CA HIS A 104 -3.16 3.92 -1.04
C HIS A 104 -3.76 3.67 -2.43
N LEU A 105 -5.03 3.99 -2.69
CA LEU A 105 -5.62 3.93 -4.04
C LEU A 105 -5.04 4.99 -4.98
N VAL A 106 -4.53 6.10 -4.44
CA VAL A 106 -3.97 7.21 -5.21
C VAL A 106 -2.44 7.17 -5.20
N LEU A 107 -1.86 6.90 -4.04
CA LEU A 107 -0.42 6.97 -3.78
C LEU A 107 0.17 5.59 -3.47
N THR A 108 1.41 5.38 -3.88
CA THR A 108 2.20 4.22 -3.49
C THR A 108 3.55 4.64 -2.94
N GLY A 109 4.10 3.84 -2.02
CA GLY A 109 5.44 4.06 -1.49
C GLY A 109 6.50 3.44 -2.40
N LYS A 110 7.55 4.18 -2.66
CA LYS A 110 8.79 3.74 -3.31
C LYS A 110 9.97 4.00 -2.37
N SER A 111 11.12 3.44 -2.72
CA SER A 111 12.35 3.63 -1.95
C SER A 111 13.57 3.63 -2.86
N SER A 112 14.55 4.47 -2.55
CA SER A 112 15.90 4.43 -3.12
C SER A 112 16.94 4.54 -2.00
N GLU A 113 18.18 4.14 -2.28
CA GLU A 113 19.28 4.25 -1.32
C GLU A 113 19.61 5.71 -0.97
N GLU A 114 19.50 6.61 -1.94
CA GLU A 114 19.87 8.02 -1.80
C GLU A 114 18.77 8.88 -1.14
N LEU A 115 17.51 8.64 -1.48
CA LEU A 115 16.40 9.49 -1.04
C LEU A 115 15.60 8.91 0.12
N GLY A 116 15.79 7.64 0.44
CA GLY A 116 14.96 6.90 1.37
C GLY A 116 13.59 6.59 0.75
N ARG A 117 12.54 6.61 1.57
CA ARG A 117 11.17 6.31 1.13
C ARG A 117 10.47 7.57 0.64
N PHE A 118 9.72 7.44 -0.46
CA PHE A 118 8.99 8.55 -1.07
C PHE A 118 7.67 8.09 -1.68
N TYR A 119 6.75 9.03 -1.86
CA TYR A 119 5.46 8.79 -2.51
C TYR A 119 5.58 8.89 -4.02
N ALA A 120 4.85 8.02 -4.70
CA ALA A 120 4.68 7.98 -6.14
C ALA A 120 3.21 7.83 -6.48
N GLN A 121 2.81 8.19 -7.70
CA GLN A 121 1.47 7.94 -8.21
C GLN A 121 1.24 6.42 -8.28
N ARG A 122 0.13 5.90 -7.74
CA ARG A 122 -0.13 4.46 -7.72
C ARG A 122 -0.20 3.86 -9.12
N ALA A 123 -0.92 4.52 -10.03
CA ALA A 123 -1.24 3.98 -11.34
C ALA A 123 0.00 3.77 -12.23
N THR A 124 0.94 4.72 -12.20
CA THR A 124 2.12 4.75 -13.07
C THR A 124 3.40 4.39 -12.32
N GLY A 125 3.44 4.63 -11.02
CA GLY A 125 4.65 4.53 -10.19
C GLY A 125 5.61 5.70 -10.35
N LEU A 126 5.23 6.77 -11.05
CA LEU A 126 6.04 7.98 -11.22
C LEU A 126 6.12 8.78 -9.91
N THR A 127 7.29 9.37 -9.66
CA THR A 127 7.57 10.10 -8.43
C THR A 127 6.73 11.37 -8.33
N LEU A 128 6.26 11.68 -7.12
CA LEU A 128 5.54 12.92 -6.85
C LEU A 128 6.47 13.96 -6.26
N TYR A 129 6.34 15.18 -6.76
CA TYR A 129 7.11 16.33 -6.36
C TYR A 129 6.23 17.46 -5.91
N PHE A 130 6.81 18.42 -5.21
CA PHE A 130 6.15 19.63 -4.78
C PHE A 130 7.15 20.80 -4.71
N LEU A 131 6.62 22.01 -4.69
CA LEU A 131 7.38 23.22 -4.41
C LEU A 131 7.20 23.58 -2.93
N GLU A 132 8.29 23.92 -2.23
CA GLU A 132 8.20 24.42 -0.86
C GLU A 132 7.50 25.78 -0.78
N GLN A 133 7.66 26.61 -1.82
CA GLN A 133 7.09 27.95 -1.89
C GLN A 133 6.64 28.28 -3.31
N GLY A 134 5.52 28.98 -3.41
CA GLY A 134 4.96 29.43 -4.69
C GLY A 134 4.18 28.34 -5.43
N ASP A 135 3.76 28.68 -6.65
CA ASP A 135 3.09 27.80 -7.58
C ASP A 135 3.88 27.66 -8.89
N CYS A 136 3.70 26.53 -9.56
CA CYS A 136 4.26 26.37 -10.89
C CYS A 136 3.38 27.07 -11.93
N GLY A 137 3.84 28.20 -12.46
CA GLY A 137 3.20 28.93 -13.55
C GLY A 137 3.30 28.24 -14.92
N LEU A 138 2.76 28.89 -15.97
CA LEU A 138 2.59 28.27 -17.30
C LEU A 138 3.89 27.74 -17.94
N ALA A 139 5.03 28.37 -17.70
CA ALA A 139 6.30 27.96 -18.29
C ALA A 139 6.83 26.64 -17.70
N CYS A 140 6.80 26.49 -16.38
CA CYS A 140 7.26 25.26 -15.73
C CYS A 140 6.28 24.11 -15.96
N GLN A 141 4.98 24.38 -16.18
CA GLN A 141 3.98 23.34 -16.46
C GLN A 141 4.22 22.58 -17.77
N GLN A 142 5.14 23.03 -18.62
CA GLN A 142 5.57 22.25 -19.79
C GLN A 142 6.30 20.96 -19.39
N GLU A 143 6.99 20.97 -18.26
CA GLU A 143 7.72 19.82 -17.72
C GLU A 143 7.12 19.28 -16.42
N TRP A 144 6.48 20.16 -15.65
CA TRP A 144 5.91 19.87 -14.34
C TRP A 144 4.39 19.76 -14.44
N VAL A 145 3.91 18.57 -14.73
CA VAL A 145 2.50 18.29 -14.97
C VAL A 145 1.74 18.26 -13.63
N PRO A 146 0.72 19.10 -13.44
CA PRO A 146 -0.14 19.05 -12.25
C PRO A 146 -0.73 17.65 -12.04
N PHE A 147 -0.62 17.09 -10.84
CA PHE A 147 -1.25 15.82 -10.51
C PHE A 147 -2.72 16.05 -10.11
N THR A 148 -3.64 15.84 -11.05
CA THR A 148 -5.06 16.22 -10.90
C THR A 148 -6.01 15.06 -10.62
N ASN A 149 -7.22 15.43 -10.20
CA ASN A 149 -8.39 14.57 -10.03
C ASN A 149 -9.63 15.27 -10.60
N ASP A 150 -10.69 14.51 -10.87
CA ASP A 150 -11.95 15.08 -11.37
C ASP A 150 -12.83 15.68 -10.27
N THR A 151 -12.64 15.23 -9.03
CA THR A 151 -13.48 15.61 -7.89
C THR A 151 -12.67 16.13 -6.71
N GLU A 152 -13.37 16.81 -5.80
CA GLU A 152 -12.79 17.15 -4.51
C GLU A 152 -12.52 15.89 -3.67
N VAL A 153 -11.35 15.84 -3.03
CA VAL A 153 -10.89 14.76 -2.16
C VAL A 153 -10.27 15.37 -0.90
N SER A 154 -10.57 14.80 0.26
CA SER A 154 -9.98 15.22 1.55
C SER A 154 -9.65 14.01 2.41
N LEU A 155 -8.40 13.53 2.31
CA LEU A 155 -7.89 12.32 2.94
C LEU A 155 -6.68 12.65 3.84
N GLY A 156 -6.98 13.20 5.02
CA GLY A 156 -5.96 13.60 5.98
C GLY A 156 -5.06 14.69 5.40
N LYS A 157 -3.79 14.36 5.15
CA LYS A 157 -2.80 15.27 4.54
C LYS A 157 -2.96 15.42 3.03
N LEU A 158 -3.49 14.39 2.36
CA LEU A 158 -3.73 14.39 0.93
C LEU A 158 -5.09 15.02 0.65
N LYS A 159 -5.12 16.12 -0.08
CA LYS A 159 -6.36 16.82 -0.45
C LYS A 159 -6.28 17.33 -1.86
N THR A 160 -7.40 17.66 -2.48
CA THR A 160 -7.40 18.42 -3.73
C THR A 160 -7.72 19.89 -3.51
N ILE A 161 -7.08 20.77 -4.25
CA ILE A 161 -7.34 22.20 -4.29
C ILE A 161 -7.69 22.58 -5.74
N GLN A 162 -8.67 23.45 -5.94
CA GLN A 162 -8.97 23.95 -7.26
C GLN A 162 -7.81 24.82 -7.77
N ASN A 163 -7.19 24.43 -8.87
CA ASN A 163 -6.09 25.17 -9.47
C ASN A 163 -6.59 26.35 -10.33
N THR A 164 -5.66 27.13 -10.87
CA THR A 164 -5.93 28.33 -11.66
C THR A 164 -6.72 28.05 -12.95
N GLU A 165 -6.67 26.82 -13.45
CA GLU A 165 -7.43 26.35 -14.62
C GLU A 165 -8.82 25.78 -14.25
N GLY A 166 -9.15 25.74 -12.96
CA GLY A 166 -10.43 25.27 -12.44
C GLY A 166 -10.53 23.76 -12.23
N SER A 167 -9.44 23.00 -12.43
CA SER A 167 -9.37 21.56 -12.14
C SER A 167 -8.92 21.29 -10.71
N TYR A 168 -9.25 20.12 -10.16
CA TYR A 168 -8.82 19.73 -8.81
C TYR A 168 -7.41 19.14 -8.87
N GLN A 169 -6.44 19.79 -8.23
CA GLN A 169 -5.07 19.30 -8.13
C GLN A 169 -4.79 18.73 -6.74
N TYR A 170 -4.18 17.55 -6.66
CA TYR A 170 -3.76 16.97 -5.40
C TYR A 170 -2.69 17.85 -4.72
N SER A 171 -2.75 17.87 -3.40
CA SER A 171 -1.85 18.58 -2.50
C SER A 171 -1.55 17.70 -1.30
N TRP A 172 -0.35 17.82 -0.74
CA TRP A 172 0.05 17.18 0.50
C TRP A 172 0.45 18.23 1.52
N ASP A 173 -0.26 18.30 2.66
CA ASP A 173 -0.08 19.37 3.65
C ASP A 173 -0.11 20.77 3.00
N ASN A 174 -1.07 21.01 2.10
CA ASN A 174 -1.27 22.24 1.32
C ASN A 174 -0.17 22.58 0.29
N ARG A 175 0.72 21.63 -0.04
CA ARG A 175 1.70 21.79 -1.13
C ARG A 175 1.23 21.05 -2.37
N LEU A 176 1.05 21.77 -3.47
CA LEU A 176 0.56 21.20 -4.73
C LEU A 176 1.52 20.14 -5.27
N LEU A 177 0.95 19.02 -5.74
CA LEU A 177 1.70 17.88 -6.23
C LEU A 177 1.80 17.88 -7.75
N TYR A 178 2.99 17.50 -8.23
CA TYR A 178 3.33 17.47 -9.65
C TYR A 178 4.02 16.17 -10.01
N LEU A 179 3.88 15.79 -11.28
CA LEU A 179 4.67 14.77 -11.95
C LEU A 179 5.69 15.47 -12.86
N PHE A 180 6.86 14.87 -13.03
CA PHE A 180 7.88 15.38 -13.93
C PHE A 180 7.83 14.61 -15.26
N SER A 181 7.78 15.33 -16.39
CA SER A 181 7.70 14.73 -17.72
C SER A 181 8.96 13.96 -18.12
N GLY A 182 10.10 14.24 -17.49
CA GLY A 182 11.35 13.51 -17.67
C GLY A 182 11.47 12.22 -16.82
N ASP A 183 10.49 11.91 -15.98
CA ASP A 183 10.42 10.60 -15.31
C ASP A 183 9.70 9.60 -16.23
N GLU A 184 10.44 8.66 -16.79
CA GLU A 184 9.90 7.70 -17.76
C GLU A 184 9.53 6.36 -17.12
N LYS A 185 10.18 6.02 -16.00
CA LYS A 185 10.04 4.73 -15.32
C LYS A 185 9.60 4.92 -13.87
N PRO A 186 8.92 3.90 -13.30
CA PRO A 186 8.56 3.92 -11.89
C PRO A 186 9.78 4.10 -10.98
N GLY A 187 9.77 5.15 -10.16
CA GLY A 187 10.84 5.48 -9.23
C GLY A 187 11.98 6.32 -9.82
N ASP A 188 11.89 6.77 -11.07
CA ASP A 188 12.76 7.83 -11.58
C ASP A 188 12.58 9.10 -10.75
N VAL A 189 13.68 9.83 -10.52
CA VAL A 189 13.72 11.03 -9.69
C VAL A 189 14.43 12.19 -10.42
N ASN A 190 14.31 12.23 -11.74
CA ASN A 190 15.12 13.09 -12.62
C ASN A 190 14.82 14.58 -12.43
N GLY A 191 13.71 14.93 -11.77
CA GLY A 191 13.30 16.30 -11.50
C GLY A 191 13.91 16.94 -10.23
N LEU A 192 14.63 16.17 -9.41
CA LEU A 192 15.17 16.62 -8.10
C LEU A 192 16.13 17.82 -8.21
N ASP A 193 16.90 17.93 -9.29
CA ASP A 193 17.87 19.01 -9.53
C ASP A 193 17.41 20.00 -10.61
N SER A 194 16.10 20.09 -10.83
CA SER A 194 15.56 21.06 -11.77
C SER A 194 15.80 22.50 -11.32
N GLU A 195 15.94 23.40 -12.28
CA GLU A 195 16.09 24.84 -12.02
C GLU A 195 14.89 25.47 -11.27
N TYR A 196 13.75 24.78 -11.26
CA TYR A 196 12.52 25.23 -10.61
C TYR A 196 12.44 24.89 -9.12
N GLY A 197 13.40 24.14 -8.56
CA GLY A 197 13.50 23.91 -7.11
C GLY A 197 12.47 22.93 -6.55
N PHE A 198 12.03 21.96 -7.35
CA PHE A 198 11.11 20.91 -6.90
C PHE A 198 11.78 19.92 -5.93
N SER A 199 11.02 19.48 -4.94
CA SER A 199 11.44 18.47 -3.97
C SER A 199 10.59 17.21 -4.09
N VAL A 200 11.22 16.05 -3.92
CA VAL A 200 10.52 14.75 -3.88
C VAL A 200 9.67 14.66 -2.61
N LEU A 201 8.42 14.22 -2.74
CA LEU A 201 7.53 13.99 -1.61
C LEU A 201 7.96 12.76 -0.81
N LYS A 202 8.83 12.96 0.19
CA LYS A 202 9.32 11.89 1.05
C LYS A 202 8.24 11.36 1.99
N ILE A 203 8.32 10.07 2.29
CA ILE A 203 7.54 9.42 3.34
C ILE A 203 8.36 9.57 4.62
N GLU A 204 8.04 10.58 5.42
CA GLU A 204 8.60 10.72 6.77
C GLU A 204 8.31 9.41 7.57
N GLN A 205 9.32 8.91 8.28
CA GLN A 205 9.14 7.76 9.17
C GLN A 205 8.28 8.23 10.36
N PHE A 206 7.04 7.74 10.44
CA PHE A 206 6.24 7.82 11.66
C PHE A 206 6.67 6.73 12.64
#